data_AF-A0A947CYV2-F1
#
_entry.id   AF-A0A947CYV2-F1
#
_cell.length_a   1.000
_cell.length_b   1.000
_cell.length_c   1.000
_cell.angle_alpha   90.00
_cell.angle_beta   90.00
_cell.angle_gamma   90.00
#
_symmetry.space_group_name_H-M   'P 1'
#
loop_
_entity.id
_entity.type
_entity.pdbx_description
1 polymer ?
#
loop_
_entity_poly.entity_id
_entity_poly.type
_entity_poly.pdbx_seq_one_letter_code
_entity_poly.pdbx_strand_id
1 'polypeptide(L)'
;MAAQDTKDEKALEREARERYEAAAEQIREGSYRFASKLRGQASIILDELIDPEGEAVGSLADVEGDAGALALAIPIDLITFETWLFGQVGDQEELDLDIATHRELWFNYGAWIGETLKRRHGGHWLIAGEDPRQWRLGFSKIMLEIVPWTFAEQLIRLGSGCAQKMLSELERLRLRHEDQLEKDGGNEIDRFTAQHYVRMHTVPLGQWMVLDFATLGRLWNEAPTSALIKELHKRGPKLGEQHQPLVEKLVEALAQAKPDEPIAKQTNDRGLFEAIAQIVALRRTTAPIALDVLEHMVLQAIHMGIPGEFPPLDDDDLGSLRKGTEYFALMVDCVPHAHKADDEGLMGSIPHDQLRTPYADRNNLEIGKGDWVLVNPAHFAKMLVTFEPKKLLERYDEFVKYVSSNPSAPRRRDDGRMLAETVARALTDMKACVAQGSQKGNALLFRMLPPPG
;
A
#
# COMPACT_ATOMS: atom_id res chain seq x y z
N MET A 1 20.95 -23.97 -1.48
CA MET A 1 19.63 -23.32 -1.45
C MET A 1 19.68 -22.01 -0.67
N ALA A 2 20.05 -22.00 0.62
CA ALA A 2 20.18 -20.76 1.42
C ALA A 2 21.01 -19.60 0.81
N ALA A 3 22.04 -19.90 0.00
CA ALA A 3 22.86 -18.90 -0.69
C ALA A 3 22.25 -18.36 -2.01
N GLN A 4 21.20 -19.01 -2.51
CA GLN A 4 20.46 -18.60 -3.70
C GLN A 4 19.27 -17.71 -3.31
N ASP A 5 18.56 -18.04 -2.23
CA ASP A 5 17.46 -17.24 -1.67
C ASP A 5 17.93 -15.84 -1.23
N THR A 6 19.08 -15.75 -0.56
CA THR A 6 19.71 -14.46 -0.23
C THR A 6 20.20 -13.68 -1.45
N LYS A 7 20.37 -14.34 -2.60
CA LYS A 7 20.79 -13.71 -3.85
C LYS A 7 19.60 -13.13 -4.61
N ASP A 8 18.46 -13.81 -4.54
CA ASP A 8 17.20 -13.39 -5.14
C ASP A 8 16.54 -12.27 -4.32
N GLU A 9 16.60 -12.32 -2.98
CA GLU A 9 16.22 -11.19 -2.12
C GLU A 9 17.08 -9.95 -2.38
N LYS A 10 18.40 -10.12 -2.50
CA LYS A 10 19.31 -9.02 -2.86
C LYS A 10 19.09 -8.51 -4.28
N ALA A 11 18.64 -9.38 -5.20
CA ALA A 11 18.31 -8.98 -6.56
C ALA A 11 17.01 -8.15 -6.59
N LEU A 12 16.00 -8.55 -5.81
CA LEU A 12 14.75 -7.80 -5.64
C LEU A 12 14.97 -6.48 -4.90
N GLU A 13 15.81 -6.46 -3.87
CA GLU A 13 16.24 -5.25 -3.17
C GLU A 13 16.99 -4.31 -4.12
N ARG A 14 17.86 -4.86 -4.97
CA ARG A 14 18.57 -4.10 -6.00
C ARG A 14 17.62 -3.54 -7.05
N GLU A 15 16.66 -4.33 -7.54
CA GLU A 15 15.67 -3.88 -8.54
C GLU A 15 14.72 -2.82 -7.96
N ALA A 16 14.31 -2.98 -6.70
CA ALA A 16 13.52 -1.96 -5.99
C ALA A 16 14.33 -0.67 -5.79
N ARG A 17 15.62 -0.79 -5.45
CA ARG A 17 16.54 0.34 -5.33
C ARG A 17 16.78 1.03 -6.67
N GLU A 18 16.97 0.29 -7.75
CA GLU A 18 17.15 0.84 -9.11
C GLU A 18 15.87 1.57 -9.57
N ARG A 19 14.68 1.04 -9.28
CA ARG A 19 13.40 1.74 -9.52
C ARG A 19 13.27 3.03 -8.71
N TYR A 20 13.65 2.99 -7.43
CA TYR A 20 13.64 4.17 -6.57
C TYR A 20 14.65 5.23 -7.06
N GLU A 21 15.86 4.83 -7.42
CA GLU A 21 16.90 5.72 -7.93
C GLU A 21 16.47 6.37 -9.25
N ALA A 22 15.86 5.60 -10.16
CA ALA A 22 15.29 6.11 -11.41
C ALA A 22 14.14 7.12 -11.17
N ALA A 23 13.22 6.82 -10.25
CA ALA A 23 12.14 7.74 -9.89
C ALA A 23 12.68 9.03 -9.23
N ALA A 24 13.68 8.91 -8.35
CA ALA A 24 14.33 10.05 -7.70
C ALA A 24 15.13 10.90 -8.70
N GLU A 25 15.72 10.30 -9.72
CA GLU A 25 16.33 11.02 -10.84
C GLU A 25 15.28 11.75 -11.69
N GLN A 26 14.20 11.08 -12.08
CA GLN A 26 13.09 11.70 -12.83
C GLN A 26 12.46 12.89 -12.09
N ILE A 27 12.32 12.80 -10.76
CA ILE A 27 11.83 13.89 -9.91
C ILE A 27 12.82 15.06 -9.87
N ARG A 28 14.11 14.79 -9.70
CA ARG A 28 15.16 15.83 -9.74
C ARG A 28 15.22 16.52 -11.10
N GLU A 29 15.12 15.75 -12.18
CA GLU A 29 15.02 16.28 -13.54
C GLU A 29 13.74 17.09 -13.73
N GLY A 30 12.59 16.63 -13.24
CA GLY A 30 11.32 17.35 -13.32
C GLY A 30 11.37 18.70 -12.60
N SER A 31 11.95 18.73 -11.39
CA SER A 31 12.22 19.97 -10.65
C SER A 31 13.14 20.91 -11.44
N TYR A 32 14.20 20.38 -12.08
CA TYR A 32 15.11 21.17 -12.91
C TYR A 32 14.43 21.71 -14.17
N ARG A 33 13.63 20.88 -14.86
CA ARG A 33 12.85 21.26 -16.05
C ARG A 33 11.84 22.36 -15.70
N PHE A 34 11.18 22.28 -14.54
CA PHE A 34 10.30 23.33 -14.06
C PHE A 34 11.04 24.66 -13.89
N ALA A 35 12.13 24.65 -13.13
CA ALA A 35 12.96 25.83 -12.88
C ALA A 35 13.54 26.42 -14.17
N SER A 36 14.03 25.58 -15.08
CA SER A 36 14.57 25.99 -16.37
C SER A 36 13.50 26.57 -17.30
N LYS A 37 12.29 25.99 -17.33
CA LYS A 37 11.18 26.48 -18.15
C LYS A 37 10.72 27.85 -17.65
N LEU A 38 10.60 28.01 -16.33
CA LEU A 38 10.21 29.27 -15.72
C LEU A 38 11.25 30.38 -15.98
N ARG A 39 12.54 30.06 -15.84
CA ARG A 39 13.64 30.98 -16.18
C ARG A 39 13.61 31.38 -17.65
N GLY A 40 13.35 30.44 -18.56
CA GLY A 40 13.35 30.69 -20.00
C GLY A 40 12.13 31.45 -20.52
N GLN A 41 10.95 31.26 -19.91
CA GLN A 41 9.69 31.79 -20.41
C GLN A 41 9.18 33.03 -19.66
N ALA A 42 9.56 33.16 -18.39
CA ALA A 42 9.13 34.26 -17.53
C ALA A 42 10.29 35.06 -16.93
N SER A 43 11.54 34.70 -17.26
CA SER A 43 12.77 35.31 -16.70
C SER A 43 12.87 35.20 -15.16
N ILE A 44 12.14 34.29 -14.53
CA ILE A 44 12.13 34.10 -13.08
C ILE A 44 13.18 33.08 -12.67
N ILE A 45 14.03 33.43 -11.70
CA ILE A 45 15.01 32.52 -11.11
C ILE A 45 14.46 32.01 -9.77
N LEU A 46 13.96 30.77 -9.75
CA LEU A 46 13.36 30.17 -8.55
C LEU A 46 14.30 30.16 -7.35
N ASP A 47 15.59 29.91 -7.55
CA ASP A 47 16.57 29.85 -6.45
C ASP A 47 16.72 31.20 -5.72
N GLU A 48 16.39 32.33 -6.37
CA GLU A 48 16.45 33.68 -5.79
C GLU A 48 15.15 34.07 -5.06
N LEU A 49 14.04 33.37 -5.36
CA LEU A 49 12.75 33.52 -4.67
C LEU A 49 12.68 32.75 -3.35
N ILE A 50 13.67 31.91 -3.10
CA ILE A 50 13.70 30.96 -1.99
C ILE A 50 14.78 31.47 -1.01
N ASP A 51 14.39 32.27 0.01
CA ASP A 51 15.31 32.89 1.01
C ASP A 51 16.11 31.82 1.78
N PRO A 52 17.42 31.63 1.52
CA PRO A 52 18.19 30.46 2.01
C PRO A 52 18.27 30.33 3.53
N GLU A 53 18.19 31.45 4.26
CA GLU A 53 18.45 31.51 5.71
C GLU A 53 17.23 31.98 6.52
N GLY A 54 16.17 32.46 5.87
CA GLY A 54 14.95 32.94 6.53
C GLY A 54 15.07 34.32 7.17
N GLU A 55 16.19 35.03 6.95
CA GLU A 55 16.46 36.35 7.53
C GLU A 55 15.50 37.44 7.04
N ALA A 56 14.84 37.26 5.88
CA ALA A 56 13.84 38.22 5.41
C ALA A 56 12.66 38.36 6.41
N VAL A 57 12.35 37.31 7.18
CA VAL A 57 11.30 37.33 8.22
C VAL A 57 11.76 38.11 9.46
N GLY A 58 13.05 38.06 9.80
CA GLY A 58 13.61 38.81 10.94
C GLY A 58 13.56 40.32 10.74
N SER A 59 13.88 40.78 9.52
CA SER A 59 13.90 42.22 9.17
C SER A 59 12.51 42.88 9.07
N LEU A 60 11.44 42.07 8.95
CA LEU A 60 10.04 42.53 8.88
C LEU A 60 9.41 42.79 10.26
N ALA A 61 9.99 42.26 11.35
CA ALA A 61 9.46 42.44 12.70
C ALA A 61 9.88 43.77 13.35
N ASP A 62 10.90 44.46 12.83
CA ASP A 62 11.49 45.66 13.44
C ASP A 62 11.01 47.00 12.87
N VAL A 63 10.07 47.01 11.93
CA VAL A 63 9.55 48.27 11.33
C VAL A 63 8.07 48.45 11.68
N GLU A 64 7.79 48.70 12.96
CA GLU A 64 6.52 49.25 13.40
C GLU A 64 6.42 50.73 13.00
N GLY A 65 5.51 51.05 12.08
CA GLY A 65 5.06 52.41 11.81
C GLY A 65 4.68 52.61 10.34
N ASP A 66 3.40 52.88 10.12
CA ASP A 66 2.59 53.42 9.00
C ASP A 66 3.19 53.88 7.63
N ALA A 67 4.45 53.57 7.32
CA ALA A 67 5.06 53.65 6.00
C ALA A 67 5.32 52.24 5.40
N GLY A 68 5.26 51.17 6.20
CA GLY A 68 5.44 49.78 5.75
C GLY A 68 4.35 49.28 4.80
N ALA A 69 3.17 49.92 4.82
CA ALA A 69 2.08 49.66 3.87
C ALA A 69 2.40 50.05 2.41
N LEU A 70 3.49 50.80 2.18
CA LEU A 70 3.96 51.20 0.84
C LEU A 70 5.16 50.40 0.34
N ALA A 71 5.74 49.49 1.14
CA ALA A 71 6.76 48.54 0.68
C ALA A 71 6.12 47.31 0.00
N LEU A 72 5.13 47.59 -0.85
CA LEU A 72 4.68 46.82 -1.99
C LEU A 72 5.81 46.61 -3.03
N ALA A 73 7.05 46.38 -2.58
CA ALA A 73 8.07 45.73 -3.37
C ALA A 73 7.83 44.22 -3.26
N ILE A 74 6.67 43.82 -3.78
CA ILE A 74 6.42 42.47 -4.22
C ILE A 74 7.62 42.09 -5.09
N PRO A 75 8.25 40.90 -4.96
CA PRO A 75 9.20 40.51 -5.98
C PRO A 75 8.37 40.53 -7.26
N ILE A 76 8.70 41.39 -8.20
CA ILE A 76 8.03 41.43 -9.51
C ILE A 76 8.04 40.02 -10.13
N ASP A 77 8.99 39.18 -9.72
CA ASP A 77 9.09 37.76 -9.99
C ASP A 77 7.98 36.88 -9.37
N LEU A 78 7.41 37.20 -8.20
CA LEU A 78 6.29 36.46 -7.57
C LEU A 78 4.95 36.78 -8.26
N ILE A 79 4.72 38.05 -8.64
CA ILE A 79 3.55 38.44 -9.47
C ILE A 79 3.68 37.84 -10.87
N THR A 80 4.88 37.86 -11.44
CA THR A 80 5.14 37.25 -12.74
C THR A 80 5.01 35.73 -12.66
N PHE A 81 5.38 35.11 -11.54
CA PHE A 81 5.16 33.70 -11.26
C PHE A 81 3.68 33.37 -11.19
N GLU A 82 2.91 34.11 -10.40
CA GLU A 82 1.44 33.98 -10.30
C GLU A 82 0.78 34.15 -11.68
N THR A 83 1.14 35.19 -12.43
CA THR A 83 0.57 35.50 -13.76
C THR A 83 0.95 34.46 -14.83
N TRP A 84 2.19 33.96 -14.80
CA TRP A 84 2.63 32.87 -15.67
C TRP A 84 1.90 31.57 -15.33
N LEU A 85 1.74 31.27 -14.04
CA LEU A 85 0.97 30.13 -13.55
C LEU A 85 -0.50 30.26 -13.99
N PHE A 86 -1.14 31.42 -13.83
CA PHE A 86 -2.49 31.73 -14.34
C PHE A 86 -2.65 31.44 -15.84
N GLY A 87 -1.64 31.76 -16.65
CA GLY A 87 -1.64 31.49 -18.10
C GLY A 87 -1.47 30.01 -18.47
N GLN A 88 -1.10 29.14 -17.52
CA GLN A 88 -0.86 27.71 -17.75
C GLN A 88 -1.86 26.79 -17.01
N VAL A 89 -2.51 27.28 -15.95
CA VAL A 89 -3.25 26.48 -14.97
C VAL A 89 -4.76 26.37 -15.28
N GLY A 90 -5.38 27.35 -15.94
CA GLY A 90 -6.79 27.25 -16.37
C GLY A 90 -7.78 27.04 -15.20
N ASP A 91 -9.00 26.56 -15.48
CA ASP A 91 -10.00 26.15 -14.47
C ASP A 91 -9.78 24.68 -14.06
N GLN A 92 -10.04 24.33 -12.79
CA GLN A 92 -9.85 22.98 -12.25
C GLN A 92 -10.71 21.93 -12.97
N GLU A 93 -11.90 22.31 -13.43
CA GLU A 93 -12.82 21.45 -14.19
C GLU A 93 -12.44 21.35 -15.69
N GLU A 94 -11.66 22.30 -16.21
CA GLU A 94 -11.16 22.32 -17.59
C GLU A 94 -9.73 21.79 -17.75
N LEU A 95 -9.05 21.45 -16.63
CA LEU A 95 -7.75 20.81 -16.64
C LEU A 95 -7.84 19.41 -17.25
N ASP A 96 -7.74 19.35 -18.57
CA ASP A 96 -7.69 18.12 -19.32
C ASP A 96 -6.34 17.42 -19.09
N LEU A 97 -6.32 16.51 -18.12
CA LEU A 97 -5.15 15.68 -17.79
C LEU A 97 -4.83 14.66 -18.91
N ASP A 98 -5.70 14.53 -19.91
CA ASP A 98 -5.43 13.75 -21.13
C ASP A 98 -4.45 14.48 -22.06
N ILE A 99 -4.22 15.78 -21.84
CA ILE A 99 -3.20 16.56 -22.55
C ILE A 99 -1.84 16.37 -21.88
N ALA A 100 -0.94 15.69 -22.58
CA ALA A 100 0.40 15.32 -22.08
C ALA A 100 1.23 16.51 -21.56
N THR A 101 1.09 17.70 -22.16
CA THR A 101 1.83 18.91 -21.75
C THR A 101 1.36 19.48 -20.41
N HIS A 102 0.07 19.35 -20.08
CA HIS A 102 -0.47 19.79 -18.80
C HIS A 102 -0.06 18.83 -17.68
N ARG A 103 -0.14 17.52 -17.96
CA ARG A 103 0.33 16.47 -17.04
C ARG A 103 1.82 16.62 -16.72
N GLU A 104 2.65 16.90 -17.72
CA GLU A 104 4.09 17.16 -17.54
C GLU A 104 4.35 18.42 -16.70
N LEU A 105 3.59 19.50 -16.93
CA LEU A 105 3.73 20.73 -16.15
C LEU A 105 3.42 20.51 -14.66
N TRP A 106 2.31 19.83 -14.35
CA TRP A 106 1.91 19.54 -12.97
C TRP A 106 2.88 18.59 -12.27
N PHE A 107 3.36 17.60 -13.01
CA PHE A 107 4.39 16.71 -12.51
C PHE A 107 5.66 17.49 -12.15
N ASN A 108 6.15 18.34 -13.07
CA ASN A 108 7.36 19.13 -12.85
C ASN A 108 7.19 20.16 -11.73
N TYR A 109 6.00 20.75 -11.59
CA TYR A 109 5.69 21.71 -10.52
C TYR A 109 5.65 21.06 -9.14
N GLY A 110 4.97 19.92 -8.99
CA GLY A 110 4.97 19.16 -7.74
C GLY A 110 6.35 18.61 -7.38
N ALA A 111 7.15 18.20 -8.38
CA ALA A 111 8.53 17.79 -8.18
C ALA A 111 9.38 18.95 -7.62
N TRP A 112 9.19 20.17 -8.11
CA TRP A 112 9.88 21.35 -7.59
C TRP A 112 9.47 21.69 -6.15
N ILE A 113 8.17 21.70 -5.83
CA ILE A 113 7.68 21.96 -4.46
C ILE A 113 8.32 20.95 -3.49
N GLY A 114 8.23 19.67 -3.84
CA GLY A 114 8.74 18.60 -3.00
C GLY A 114 10.25 18.62 -2.83
N GLU A 115 11.03 18.84 -3.90
CA GLU A 115 12.51 18.91 -3.82
C GLU A 115 12.95 20.13 -3.01
N THR A 116 12.23 21.24 -3.12
CA THR A 116 12.48 22.45 -2.32
C THR A 116 12.24 22.17 -0.84
N LEU A 117 11.11 21.54 -0.50
CA LEU A 117 10.79 21.16 0.88
C LEU A 117 11.77 20.12 1.43
N LYS A 118 12.18 19.15 0.61
CA LYS A 118 13.17 18.14 0.94
C LYS A 118 14.52 18.76 1.30
N ARG A 119 15.03 19.68 0.45
CA ARG A 119 16.33 20.35 0.64
C ARG A 119 16.37 21.25 1.87
N ARG A 120 15.25 21.91 2.20
CA ARG A 120 15.19 22.89 3.30
C ARG A 120 14.81 22.32 4.64
N HIS A 121 13.81 21.45 4.65
CA HIS A 121 13.20 20.97 5.90
C HIS A 121 13.61 19.54 6.22
N GLY A 122 14.63 19.01 5.51
CA GLY A 122 15.15 17.67 5.77
C GLY A 122 14.16 16.56 5.43
N GLY A 123 13.29 16.76 4.42
CA GLY A 123 12.46 15.67 3.91
C GLY A 123 13.34 14.51 3.42
N HIS A 124 12.93 13.27 3.68
CA HIS A 124 13.76 12.11 3.36
C HIS A 124 13.42 11.54 1.98
N TRP A 125 12.15 11.58 1.57
CA TRP A 125 11.67 11.07 0.28
C TRP A 125 10.48 11.86 -0.27
N LEU A 126 10.39 11.94 -1.60
CA LEU A 126 9.37 12.65 -2.37
C LEU A 126 8.80 11.72 -3.44
N ILE A 127 7.47 11.62 -3.54
CA ILE A 127 6.79 10.72 -4.45
C ILE A 127 5.59 11.42 -5.09
N ALA A 128 5.43 11.26 -6.41
CA ALA A 128 4.21 11.66 -7.11
C ALA A 128 3.11 10.61 -6.86
N GLY A 129 1.90 11.04 -6.54
CA GLY A 129 0.72 10.16 -6.48
C GLY A 129 0.33 9.64 -7.87
N GLU A 130 -0.64 8.73 -7.91
CA GLU A 130 -1.25 8.25 -9.17
C GLU A 130 -1.90 9.40 -9.95
N ASP A 131 -2.50 10.36 -9.22
CA ASP A 131 -2.93 11.64 -9.75
C ASP A 131 -1.75 12.64 -9.71
N PRO A 132 -1.33 13.24 -10.84
CA PRO A 132 -0.28 14.26 -10.87
C PRO A 132 -0.59 15.51 -10.02
N ARG A 133 -1.86 15.68 -9.59
CA ARG A 133 -2.32 16.70 -8.64
C ARG A 133 -2.01 16.36 -7.19
N GLN A 134 -1.49 15.17 -6.88
CA GLN A 134 -1.17 14.73 -5.52
C GLN A 134 0.29 14.33 -5.41
N TRP A 135 0.94 14.77 -4.35
CA TRP A 135 2.35 14.54 -4.07
C TRP A 135 2.48 14.15 -2.61
N ARG A 136 3.35 13.19 -2.30
CA ARG A 136 3.59 12.76 -0.93
C ARG A 136 5.05 13.02 -0.58
N LEU A 137 5.27 13.77 0.49
CA LEU A 137 6.57 14.07 1.05
C LEU A 137 6.64 13.45 2.43
N GLY A 138 7.63 12.60 2.66
CA GLY A 138 7.81 11.97 3.97
C GLY A 138 8.99 12.54 4.74
N PHE A 139 8.77 12.62 6.05
CA PHE A 139 9.73 12.92 7.09
C PHE A 139 9.84 11.71 8.02
N SER A 140 10.88 11.65 8.85
CA SER A 140 11.18 10.53 9.76
C SER A 140 10.00 10.04 10.62
N LYS A 141 9.01 10.90 10.92
CA LYS A 141 7.85 10.55 11.76
C LYS A 141 6.48 11.02 11.23
N ILE A 142 6.42 11.72 10.09
CA ILE A 142 5.17 12.21 9.47
C ILE A 142 5.20 12.04 7.95
N MET A 143 4.03 11.80 7.35
CA MET A 143 3.83 11.86 5.91
C MET A 143 2.94 13.09 5.62
N LEU A 144 3.39 13.93 4.70
CA LEU A 144 2.63 15.06 4.20
C LEU A 144 2.15 14.78 2.80
N GLU A 145 0.87 15.04 2.57
CA GLU A 145 0.31 15.09 1.24
C GLU A 145 0.23 16.54 0.80
N ILE A 146 0.81 16.82 -0.35
CA ILE A 146 0.87 18.10 -1.02
C ILE A 146 -0.02 17.97 -2.25
N VAL A 147 -0.93 18.93 -2.41
CA VAL A 147 -1.76 19.02 -3.61
C VAL A 147 -1.29 20.27 -4.38
N PRO A 148 -0.43 20.15 -5.42
CA PRO A 148 0.16 21.30 -6.09
C PRO A 148 -0.86 22.28 -6.67
N TRP A 149 -2.02 21.77 -7.12
CA TRP A 149 -3.13 22.62 -7.57
C TRP A 149 -3.66 23.50 -6.44
N THR A 150 -4.08 22.91 -5.32
CA THR A 150 -4.58 23.64 -4.17
C THR A 150 -3.50 24.57 -3.61
N PHE A 151 -2.24 24.16 -3.63
CA PHE A 151 -1.12 25.01 -3.25
C PHE A 151 -0.99 26.24 -4.17
N ALA A 152 -1.06 26.06 -5.50
CA ALA A 152 -1.11 27.14 -6.47
C ALA A 152 -2.33 28.04 -6.25
N GLU A 153 -3.52 27.47 -6.08
CA GLU A 153 -4.78 28.20 -5.85
C GLU A 153 -4.75 29.02 -4.55
N GLN A 154 -4.18 28.46 -3.47
CA GLN A 154 -4.06 29.14 -2.18
C GLN A 154 -3.00 30.24 -2.23
N LEU A 155 -1.87 30.02 -2.92
CA LEU A 155 -0.91 31.08 -3.24
C LEU A 155 -1.58 32.20 -4.02
N ILE A 156 -2.38 31.85 -5.02
CA ILE A 156 -3.14 32.79 -5.86
C ILE A 156 -4.18 33.59 -5.05
N ARG A 157 -4.93 32.93 -4.15
CA ARG A 157 -6.06 33.57 -3.44
C ARG A 157 -5.64 34.34 -2.20
N LEU A 158 -4.60 33.88 -1.50
CA LEU A 158 -4.19 34.41 -0.20
C LEU A 158 -2.80 35.07 -0.22
N GLY A 159 -2.11 35.05 -1.36
CA GLY A 159 -0.76 35.58 -1.53
C GLY A 159 0.30 34.76 -0.78
N SER A 160 1.51 35.35 -0.64
CA SER A 160 2.67 34.73 0.02
C SER A 160 2.44 34.33 1.49
N GLY A 161 1.41 34.87 2.15
CA GLY A 161 1.06 34.53 3.53
C GLY A 161 0.64 33.07 3.73
N CYS A 162 0.13 32.39 2.69
CA CYS A 162 -0.19 30.97 2.76
C CYS A 162 1.07 30.09 2.79
N ALA A 163 2.08 30.42 1.98
CA ALA A 163 3.38 29.75 2.02
C ALA A 163 4.06 29.96 3.36
N GLN A 164 4.03 31.18 3.91
CA GLN A 164 4.57 31.46 5.24
C GLN A 164 3.89 30.64 6.33
N LYS A 165 2.56 30.52 6.33
CA LYS A 165 1.82 29.71 7.30
C LYS A 165 2.14 28.21 7.19
N MET A 166 2.29 27.69 5.98
CA MET A 166 2.72 26.32 5.73
C MET A 166 4.15 26.08 6.25
N LEU A 167 5.08 26.99 5.95
CA LEU A 167 6.47 26.93 6.42
C LEU A 167 6.56 27.01 7.94
N SER A 168 5.79 27.89 8.58
CA SER A 168 5.71 27.99 10.04
C SER A 168 5.09 26.74 10.69
N GLU A 169 4.12 26.09 10.05
CA GLU A 169 3.57 24.81 10.54
C GLU A 169 4.60 23.68 10.38
N LEU A 170 5.37 23.65 9.29
CA LEU A 170 6.48 22.72 9.11
C LEU A 170 7.58 22.94 10.16
N GLU A 171 7.96 24.20 10.43
CA GLU A 171 8.91 24.54 11.49
C GLU A 171 8.38 24.23 12.89
N ARG A 172 7.09 24.45 13.15
CA ARG A 172 6.44 24.05 14.41
C ARG A 172 6.46 22.53 14.59
N LEU A 173 6.20 21.78 13.53
CA LEU A 173 6.33 20.32 13.54
C LEU A 173 7.78 19.90 13.78
N ARG A 174 8.76 20.60 13.19
CA ARG A 174 10.19 20.37 13.44
C ARG A 174 10.61 20.68 14.88
N LEU A 175 10.17 21.79 15.46
CA LEU A 175 10.51 22.17 16.84
C LEU A 175 9.92 21.19 17.86
N ARG A 176 8.75 20.60 17.58
CA ARG A 176 8.21 19.49 18.38
C ARG A 176 9.10 18.24 18.36
N HIS A 177 10.02 18.10 17.40
CA HIS A 177 11.03 17.05 17.42
C HIS A 177 12.20 17.35 18.36
N GLU A 178 12.54 18.59 18.70
CA GLU A 178 13.64 18.93 19.64
C GLU A 178 13.26 18.59 21.11
N ASP A 179 12.07 18.99 21.56
CA ASP A 179 11.49 18.61 22.87
C ASP A 179 11.34 17.08 23.02
N GLN A 180 11.34 16.36 21.90
CA GLN A 180 11.13 14.92 21.82
C GLN A 180 12.43 14.16 21.57
N LEU A 181 13.44 14.77 20.95
CA LEU A 181 14.85 14.37 20.98
C LEU A 181 15.37 14.33 22.42
N GLU A 182 14.96 15.30 23.24
CA GLU A 182 15.27 15.31 24.68
C GLU A 182 14.60 14.14 25.42
N LYS A 183 13.37 13.75 25.03
CA LYS A 183 12.66 12.57 25.56
C LYS A 183 13.20 11.23 25.02
N ASP A 184 13.70 11.22 23.78
CA ASP A 184 14.25 10.06 23.07
C ASP A 184 15.77 9.90 23.33
N GLY A 185 16.34 10.72 24.24
CA GLY A 185 17.73 10.60 24.71
C GLY A 185 18.79 10.99 23.67
N GLY A 186 18.46 11.88 22.73
CA GLY A 186 19.37 12.34 21.68
C GLY A 186 19.55 11.36 20.52
N ASN A 187 18.86 10.21 20.54
CA ASN A 187 18.88 9.28 19.42
C ASN A 187 17.76 9.63 18.43
N GLU A 188 18.10 9.84 17.16
CA GLU A 188 17.13 9.82 16.07
C GLU A 188 16.56 8.40 15.93
N ILE A 189 15.51 8.11 16.70
CA ILE A 189 14.71 6.90 16.49
C ILE A 189 13.85 7.15 15.26
N ASP A 190 14.37 6.77 14.09
CA ASP A 190 13.60 6.74 12.85
C ASP A 190 12.56 5.62 12.99
N ARG A 191 11.28 5.99 13.16
CA ARG A 191 10.20 5.03 13.44
C ARG A 191 9.80 4.25 12.19
N PHE A 192 10.21 4.73 11.03
CA PHE A 192 9.89 4.12 9.75
C PHE A 192 11.18 3.95 8.96
N THR A 193 11.54 2.70 8.70
CA THR A 193 12.69 2.36 7.84
C THR A 193 12.30 2.42 6.36
N ALA A 194 13.28 2.43 5.45
CA ALA A 194 13.03 2.34 4.00
C ALA A 194 12.05 1.20 3.61
N GLN A 195 12.06 0.07 4.34
CA GLN A 195 11.09 -1.03 4.17
C GLN A 195 9.64 -0.64 4.51
N HIS A 196 9.41 0.18 5.54
CA HIS A 196 8.06 0.69 5.88
C HIS A 196 7.49 1.54 4.74
N TYR A 197 8.36 2.21 3.98
CA TYR A 197 7.98 3.08 2.86
C TYR A 197 7.81 2.34 1.53
N VAL A 198 8.59 1.28 1.26
CA VAL A 198 8.33 0.34 0.14
C VAL A 198 6.97 -0.35 0.33
N ARG A 199 6.64 -0.71 1.59
CA ARG A 199 5.33 -1.24 1.97
C ARG A 199 4.20 -0.27 1.63
N MET A 200 4.33 1.04 1.86
CA MET A 200 3.24 2.00 1.54
C MET A 200 2.89 2.14 0.05
N HIS A 201 3.76 1.73 -0.88
CA HIS A 201 3.51 1.82 -2.33
C HIS A 201 3.26 0.47 -3.02
N THR A 202 3.56 -0.65 -2.34
CA THR A 202 3.54 -1.96 -2.99
C THR A 202 3.20 -3.07 -2.00
N VAL A 203 2.19 -2.94 -1.14
CA VAL A 203 1.75 -4.13 -0.40
C VAL A 203 1.02 -5.06 -1.37
N PRO A 204 1.59 -6.19 -1.79
CA PRO A 204 0.79 -7.19 -2.47
C PRO A 204 -0.34 -7.59 -1.52
N LEU A 205 -1.56 -7.64 -2.04
CA LEU A 205 -2.70 -8.05 -1.22
C LEU A 205 -2.90 -9.55 -1.41
N GLY A 206 -2.85 -10.33 -0.34
CA GLY A 206 -3.26 -11.73 -0.38
C GLY A 206 -4.78 -11.85 -0.29
N GLN A 207 -5.33 -12.84 -1.00
CA GLN A 207 -6.76 -13.15 -0.94
C GLN A 207 -6.99 -14.65 -1.02
N TRP A 208 -7.87 -15.16 -0.15
CA TRP A 208 -8.33 -16.53 -0.21
C TRP A 208 -9.62 -16.63 -1.03
N MET A 209 -9.70 -17.67 -1.86
CA MET A 209 -10.84 -17.92 -2.72
C MET A 209 -11.27 -19.38 -2.67
N VAL A 210 -12.54 -19.63 -2.96
CA VAL A 210 -13.08 -20.96 -3.18
C VAL A 210 -13.73 -21.00 -4.55
N LEU A 211 -13.26 -21.91 -5.38
CA LEU A 211 -13.82 -22.16 -6.71
C LEU A 211 -14.41 -23.57 -6.79
N ASP A 212 -15.50 -23.72 -7.53
CA ASP A 212 -16.07 -25.01 -7.90
C ASP A 212 -15.30 -25.61 -9.09
N PHE A 213 -14.23 -26.33 -8.75
CA PHE A 213 -13.35 -26.99 -9.70
C PHE A 213 -14.02 -28.13 -10.46
N ALA A 214 -15.07 -28.76 -9.91
CA ALA A 214 -15.82 -29.77 -10.65
C ALA A 214 -16.57 -29.15 -11.83
N THR A 215 -17.27 -28.03 -11.61
CA THR A 215 -17.93 -27.28 -12.68
C THR A 215 -16.91 -26.67 -13.64
N LEU A 216 -15.84 -26.06 -13.11
CA LEU A 216 -14.80 -25.45 -13.92
C LEU A 216 -14.09 -26.48 -14.81
N GLY A 217 -13.69 -27.62 -14.25
CA GLY A 217 -13.01 -28.69 -14.96
C GLY A 217 -13.87 -29.22 -16.12
N ARG A 218 -15.16 -29.44 -15.89
CA ARG A 218 -16.11 -29.83 -16.95
C ARG A 218 -16.21 -28.76 -18.04
N LEU A 219 -16.38 -27.49 -17.67
CA LEU A 219 -16.57 -26.41 -18.64
C LEU A 219 -15.30 -26.07 -19.44
N TRP A 220 -14.13 -26.15 -18.81
CA TRP A 220 -12.86 -25.78 -19.41
C TRP A 220 -12.24 -26.91 -20.23
N ASN A 221 -12.23 -28.14 -19.70
CA ASN A 221 -11.50 -29.26 -20.28
C ASN A 221 -12.35 -30.17 -21.18
N GLU A 222 -13.66 -30.26 -20.94
CA GLU A 222 -14.52 -31.28 -21.57
C GLU A 222 -15.62 -30.70 -22.46
N ALA A 223 -16.28 -29.63 -22.01
CA ALA A 223 -17.42 -29.07 -22.71
C ALA A 223 -17.00 -28.28 -23.96
N PRO A 224 -17.85 -28.23 -25.00
CA PRO A 224 -17.64 -27.32 -26.13
C PRO A 224 -17.56 -25.86 -25.68
N THR A 225 -16.75 -25.05 -26.36
CA THR A 225 -16.60 -23.61 -26.06
C THR A 225 -17.94 -22.87 -26.05
N SER A 226 -18.89 -23.28 -26.91
CA SER A 226 -20.26 -22.73 -26.92
C SER A 226 -21.03 -22.92 -25.59
N ALA A 227 -20.75 -24.00 -24.84
CA ALA A 227 -21.34 -24.23 -23.53
C ALA A 227 -20.75 -23.29 -22.46
N LEU A 228 -19.46 -22.97 -22.58
CA LEU A 228 -18.78 -22.01 -21.69
C LEU A 228 -19.31 -20.59 -21.90
N ILE A 229 -19.47 -20.16 -23.17
CA ILE A 229 -20.07 -18.87 -23.52
C ILE A 229 -21.49 -18.74 -22.93
N LYS A 230 -22.31 -19.79 -23.02
CA LYS A 230 -23.65 -19.81 -22.41
C LYS A 230 -23.61 -19.60 -20.89
N GLU A 231 -22.65 -20.22 -20.21
CA GLU A 231 -22.51 -20.05 -18.76
C GLU A 231 -22.00 -18.64 -18.40
N LEU A 232 -21.12 -18.03 -19.21
CA LEU A 232 -20.71 -16.64 -19.06
C LEU A 232 -21.89 -15.67 -19.19
N HIS A 233 -22.74 -15.80 -20.22
CA HIS A 233 -23.95 -14.98 -20.32
C HIS A 233 -24.92 -15.17 -19.16
N LYS A 234 -24.98 -16.37 -18.60
CA LYS A 234 -25.83 -16.67 -17.45
C LYS A 234 -25.31 -16.07 -16.14
N ARG A 235 -23.98 -16.01 -15.95
CA ARG A 235 -23.35 -15.59 -14.69
C ARG A 235 -22.83 -14.16 -14.69
N GLY A 236 -22.38 -13.66 -15.83
CA GLY A 236 -21.85 -12.32 -16.01
C GLY A 236 -22.76 -11.20 -15.49
N PRO A 237 -24.10 -11.23 -15.73
CA PRO A 237 -25.01 -10.21 -15.20
C PRO A 237 -25.00 -10.10 -13.67
N LYS A 238 -24.62 -11.15 -12.94
CA LYS A 238 -24.58 -11.16 -11.47
C LYS A 238 -23.40 -10.37 -10.90
N LEU A 239 -22.43 -9.98 -11.72
CA LEU A 239 -21.30 -9.17 -11.29
C LEU A 239 -21.67 -7.69 -11.15
N GLY A 240 -22.76 -7.25 -11.80
CA GLY A 240 -23.16 -5.83 -11.87
C GLY A 240 -22.79 -5.17 -13.21
N GLU A 241 -23.42 -4.04 -13.49
CA GLU A 241 -23.33 -3.35 -14.80
C GLU A 241 -21.90 -2.91 -15.14
N GLN A 242 -21.16 -2.42 -14.15
CA GLN A 242 -19.77 -1.98 -14.29
C GLN A 242 -18.79 -3.06 -14.82
N HIS A 243 -19.14 -4.35 -14.68
CA HIS A 243 -18.30 -5.46 -15.14
C HIS A 243 -18.78 -6.10 -16.45
N GLN A 244 -19.91 -5.65 -17.03
CA GLN A 244 -20.41 -6.19 -18.30
C GLN A 244 -19.44 -6.02 -19.48
N PRO A 245 -18.71 -4.87 -19.63
CA PRO A 245 -17.75 -4.74 -20.72
C PRO A 245 -16.63 -5.80 -20.67
N LEU A 246 -16.25 -6.26 -19.47
CA LEU A 246 -15.29 -7.36 -19.32
C LEU A 246 -15.90 -8.70 -19.77
N VAL A 247 -17.14 -8.98 -19.37
CA VAL A 247 -17.86 -10.20 -19.76
C VAL A 247 -18.02 -10.26 -21.28
N GLU A 248 -18.39 -9.15 -21.92
CA GLU A 248 -18.54 -9.03 -23.37
C GLU A 248 -17.21 -9.30 -24.08
N LYS A 249 -16.11 -8.68 -23.64
CA LYS A 249 -14.76 -8.94 -24.17
C LYS A 249 -14.35 -10.41 -24.06
N LEU A 250 -14.68 -11.07 -22.94
CA LEU A 250 -14.40 -12.50 -22.77
C LEU A 250 -15.24 -13.36 -23.73
N VAL A 251 -16.52 -13.02 -23.94
CA VAL A 251 -17.39 -13.72 -24.90
C VAL A 251 -16.88 -13.53 -26.32
N GLU A 252 -16.49 -12.30 -26.71
CA GLU A 252 -15.91 -12.00 -28.02
C GLU A 252 -14.61 -12.77 -28.27
N ALA A 253 -13.73 -12.83 -27.26
CA ALA A 253 -12.49 -13.60 -27.34
C ALA A 253 -12.77 -15.11 -27.54
N LEU A 254 -13.74 -15.67 -26.80
CA LEU A 254 -14.14 -17.07 -26.95
C LEU A 254 -14.86 -17.35 -28.27
N ALA A 255 -15.54 -16.37 -28.84
CA ALA A 255 -16.22 -16.52 -30.13
C ALA A 255 -15.26 -16.71 -31.31
N GLN A 256 -13.99 -16.32 -31.16
CA GLN A 256 -12.93 -16.60 -32.14
C GLN A 256 -12.41 -18.04 -32.09
N ALA A 257 -12.68 -18.76 -31.00
CA ALA A 257 -12.30 -20.16 -30.85
C ALA A 257 -13.29 -21.08 -31.58
N LYS A 258 -12.87 -22.33 -31.83
CA LYS A 258 -13.74 -23.35 -32.41
C LYS A 258 -14.85 -23.72 -31.41
N PRO A 259 -16.14 -23.58 -31.78
CA PRO A 259 -17.26 -23.69 -30.84
C PRO A 259 -17.49 -25.12 -30.33
N ASP A 260 -17.11 -26.13 -31.10
CA ASP A 260 -17.36 -27.55 -30.85
C ASP A 260 -16.20 -28.24 -30.11
N GLU A 261 -15.06 -27.56 -29.96
CA GLU A 261 -13.91 -28.07 -29.22
C GLU A 261 -13.83 -27.42 -27.82
N PRO A 262 -13.32 -28.15 -26.80
CA PRO A 262 -13.02 -27.56 -25.49
C PRO A 262 -11.97 -26.46 -25.58
N ILE A 263 -12.13 -25.40 -24.78
CA ILE A 263 -11.23 -24.25 -24.80
C ILE A 263 -9.81 -24.61 -24.34
N ALA A 264 -9.66 -25.54 -23.39
CA ALA A 264 -8.36 -26.01 -22.90
C ALA A 264 -7.49 -26.66 -23.99
N LYS A 265 -8.08 -27.13 -25.10
CA LYS A 265 -7.33 -27.69 -26.24
C LYS A 265 -6.85 -26.62 -27.23
N GLN A 266 -7.34 -25.39 -27.07
CA GLN A 266 -7.16 -24.31 -28.03
C GLN A 266 -6.29 -23.18 -27.46
N THR A 267 -6.19 -23.07 -26.13
CA THR A 267 -5.38 -22.04 -25.46
C THR A 267 -4.83 -22.53 -24.12
N ASN A 268 -3.66 -22.00 -23.75
CA ASN A 268 -3.03 -22.15 -22.44
C ASN A 268 -2.94 -20.81 -21.69
N ASP A 269 -3.69 -19.79 -22.14
CA ASP A 269 -3.68 -18.46 -21.53
C ASP A 269 -4.23 -18.49 -20.10
N ARG A 270 -3.35 -18.19 -19.13
CA ARG A 270 -3.69 -18.20 -17.70
C ARG A 270 -4.66 -17.09 -17.33
N GLY A 271 -4.48 -15.88 -17.86
CA GLY A 271 -5.34 -14.74 -17.57
C GLY A 271 -6.78 -14.98 -18.02
N LEU A 272 -6.95 -15.56 -19.21
CA LEU A 272 -8.24 -15.97 -19.75
C LEU A 272 -8.88 -17.06 -18.86
N PHE A 273 -8.11 -18.09 -18.48
CA PHE A 273 -8.58 -19.12 -17.55
C PHE A 273 -9.07 -18.52 -16.24
N GLU A 274 -8.27 -17.66 -15.62
CA GLU A 274 -8.57 -17.05 -14.32
C GLU A 274 -9.79 -16.14 -14.37
N ALA A 275 -9.89 -15.29 -15.40
CA ALA A 275 -11.03 -14.41 -15.58
C ALA A 275 -12.33 -15.22 -15.70
N ILE A 276 -12.33 -16.25 -16.53
CA ILE A 276 -13.47 -17.13 -16.72
C ILE A 276 -13.80 -17.90 -15.43
N ALA A 277 -12.79 -18.48 -14.78
CA ALA A 277 -12.96 -19.25 -13.55
C ALA A 277 -13.58 -18.41 -12.43
N GLN A 278 -13.18 -17.15 -12.28
CA GLN A 278 -13.81 -16.24 -11.31
C GLN A 278 -15.29 -15.99 -11.61
N ILE A 279 -15.69 -15.91 -12.88
CA ILE A 279 -17.08 -15.66 -13.26
C ILE A 279 -17.95 -16.92 -13.08
N VAL A 280 -17.47 -18.08 -13.55
CA VAL A 280 -18.28 -19.30 -13.65
C VAL A 280 -18.16 -20.21 -12.44
N ALA A 281 -17.07 -20.13 -11.67
CA ALA A 281 -16.76 -21.08 -10.61
C ALA A 281 -16.60 -20.46 -9.22
N LEU A 282 -16.51 -19.13 -9.09
CA LEU A 282 -16.36 -18.50 -7.76
C LEU A 282 -17.55 -18.80 -6.85
N ARG A 283 -17.21 -19.27 -5.64
CA ARG A 283 -18.16 -19.63 -4.60
C ARG A 283 -18.03 -18.74 -3.37
N ARG A 284 -16.81 -18.31 -3.04
CA ARG A 284 -16.50 -17.38 -1.95
C ARG A 284 -15.11 -16.79 -2.15
N THR A 285 -14.92 -15.58 -1.63
CA THR A 285 -13.62 -14.92 -1.52
C THR A 285 -13.56 -14.15 -0.20
N THR A 286 -12.37 -13.98 0.36
CA THR A 286 -12.15 -13.07 1.49
C THR A 286 -12.00 -11.64 0.99
N ALA A 287 -12.03 -10.65 1.89
CA ALA A 287 -11.46 -9.35 1.57
C ALA A 287 -9.94 -9.51 1.27
N PRO A 288 -9.38 -8.71 0.35
CA PRO A 288 -7.93 -8.59 0.21
C PRO A 288 -7.30 -8.05 1.49
N ILE A 289 -6.16 -8.62 1.90
CA ILE A 289 -5.41 -8.18 3.08
C ILE A 289 -3.95 -8.04 2.68
N ALA A 290 -3.27 -7.03 3.23
CA ALA A 290 -1.83 -6.87 3.15
C ALA A 290 -1.09 -8.20 3.40
N LEU A 291 -0.20 -8.61 2.48
CA LEU A 291 0.52 -9.87 2.61
C LEU A 291 1.30 -9.95 3.93
N ASP A 292 1.93 -8.86 4.36
CA ASP A 292 2.64 -8.78 5.65
C ASP A 292 1.71 -9.02 6.85
N VAL A 293 0.48 -8.49 6.78
CA VAL A 293 -0.52 -8.72 7.85
C VAL A 293 -1.00 -10.18 7.79
N LEU A 294 -1.17 -10.75 6.60
CA LEU A 294 -1.50 -12.16 6.46
C LEU A 294 -0.40 -13.06 7.04
N GLU A 295 0.85 -12.82 6.66
CA GLU A 295 2.01 -13.63 7.02
C GLU A 295 2.36 -13.52 8.50
N HIS A 296 2.52 -12.30 9.01
CA HIS A 296 3.03 -12.08 10.36
C HIS A 296 1.94 -12.02 11.42
N MET A 297 0.68 -11.76 11.06
CA MET A 297 -0.41 -11.61 12.04
C MET A 297 -1.47 -12.69 11.87
N VAL A 298 -2.07 -12.84 10.69
CA VAL A 298 -3.20 -13.76 10.50
C VAL A 298 -2.75 -15.22 10.59
N LEU A 299 -1.73 -15.62 9.84
CA LEU A 299 -1.23 -17.01 9.84
C LEU A 299 -0.59 -17.37 11.19
N GLN A 300 0.19 -16.46 11.78
CA GLN A 300 0.74 -16.68 13.12
C GLN A 300 -0.36 -16.83 14.18
N ALA A 301 -1.43 -16.02 14.13
CA ALA A 301 -2.57 -16.18 15.02
C ALA A 301 -3.32 -17.52 14.82
N ILE A 302 -3.31 -18.11 13.61
CA ILE A 302 -3.82 -19.47 13.37
C ILE A 302 -2.98 -20.49 14.12
N HIS A 303 -1.65 -20.37 14.04
CA HIS A 303 -0.72 -21.30 14.69
C HIS A 303 -0.70 -21.16 16.21
N MET A 304 -0.75 -19.93 16.71
CA MET A 304 -0.98 -19.61 18.12
C MET A 304 -2.28 -20.25 18.63
N GLY A 305 -3.34 -20.23 17.82
CA GLY A 305 -4.67 -20.67 18.24
C GLY A 305 -5.28 -19.71 19.27
N ILE A 306 -6.12 -20.24 20.17
CA ILE A 306 -6.66 -19.44 21.30
C ILE A 306 -5.81 -19.74 22.53
N PRO A 307 -5.00 -18.78 23.02
CA PRO A 307 -4.13 -19.02 24.17
C PRO A 307 -4.91 -19.36 25.43
N GLY A 308 -4.35 -20.28 26.22
CA GLY A 308 -4.83 -20.61 27.56
C GLY A 308 -4.29 -19.67 28.63
N GLU A 309 -2.99 -19.37 28.52
CA GLU A 309 -2.18 -18.57 29.45
C GLU A 309 -1.14 -17.78 28.65
N PHE A 310 -0.54 -16.75 29.28
CA PHE A 310 0.50 -15.91 28.67
C PHE A 310 1.85 -16.18 29.35
N PRO A 311 2.93 -16.35 28.58
CA PRO A 311 4.26 -16.51 29.16
C PRO A 311 4.75 -15.21 29.83
N PRO A 312 5.69 -15.31 30.77
CA PRO A 312 6.34 -14.14 31.35
C PRO A 312 7.06 -13.32 30.27
N LEU A 313 6.80 -12.01 30.23
CA LEU A 313 7.51 -11.09 29.35
C LEU A 313 8.98 -10.97 29.77
N ASP A 314 9.90 -11.17 28.83
CA ASP A 314 11.33 -10.97 29.05
C ASP A 314 11.79 -9.54 28.69
N ASP A 315 13.10 -9.28 28.80
CA ASP A 315 13.66 -7.95 28.52
C ASP A 315 13.54 -7.57 27.03
N ASP A 316 13.52 -8.54 26.12
CA ASP A 316 13.40 -8.31 24.68
C ASP A 316 11.94 -7.95 24.32
N ASP A 317 10.96 -8.64 24.91
CA ASP A 317 9.53 -8.30 24.80
C ASP A 317 9.25 -6.87 25.27
N LEU A 318 9.77 -6.52 26.46
CA LEU A 318 9.64 -5.19 27.03
C LEU A 318 10.38 -4.14 26.19
N GLY A 319 11.53 -4.51 25.62
CA GLY A 319 12.28 -3.70 24.67
C GLY A 319 11.47 -3.39 23.41
N SER A 320 10.80 -4.39 22.83
CA SER A 320 9.91 -4.25 21.68
C SER A 320 8.71 -3.34 21.98
N LEU A 321 8.11 -3.47 23.17
CA LEU A 321 7.07 -2.53 23.61
C LEU A 321 7.57 -1.09 23.74
N ARG A 322 8.82 -0.86 24.17
CA ARG A 322 9.39 0.49 24.23
C ARG A 322 9.63 1.07 22.84
N LYS A 323 9.96 0.22 21.86
CA LYS A 323 10.13 0.59 20.45
C LYS A 323 8.83 0.87 19.71
N GLY A 324 7.68 0.51 20.28
CA GLY A 324 6.36 0.82 19.71
C GLY A 324 5.57 -0.38 19.19
N THR A 325 6.05 -1.63 19.35
CA THR A 325 5.32 -2.84 18.91
C THR A 325 3.91 -2.90 19.50
N GLU A 326 2.88 -3.12 18.69
CA GLU A 326 1.48 -3.21 19.14
C GLU A 326 1.23 -4.41 20.05
N TYR A 327 0.27 -4.32 20.98
CA TYR A 327 0.04 -5.40 21.94
C TYR A 327 -0.42 -6.70 21.28
N PHE A 328 -1.23 -6.64 20.22
CA PHE A 328 -1.62 -7.85 19.51
C PHE A 328 -0.43 -8.50 18.78
N ALA A 329 0.46 -7.69 18.20
CA ALA A 329 1.67 -8.18 17.56
C ALA A 329 2.61 -8.83 18.57
N LEU A 330 2.78 -8.22 19.76
CA LEU A 330 3.53 -8.84 20.85
C LEU A 330 2.88 -10.14 21.32
N MET A 331 1.55 -10.18 21.47
CA MET A 331 0.83 -11.38 21.90
C MET A 331 1.10 -12.55 20.95
N VAL A 332 1.08 -12.29 19.64
CA VAL A 332 1.36 -13.30 18.62
C VAL A 332 2.82 -13.78 18.67
N ASP A 333 3.75 -12.88 18.96
CA ASP A 333 5.19 -13.17 19.00
C ASP A 333 5.60 -13.96 20.26
N CYS A 334 5.09 -13.56 21.43
CA CYS A 334 5.50 -14.16 22.70
C CYS A 334 4.75 -15.45 23.02
N VAL A 335 3.50 -15.62 22.55
CA VAL A 335 2.69 -16.80 22.87
C VAL A 335 3.14 -18.00 22.02
N PRO A 336 3.48 -19.16 22.63
CA PRO A 336 3.89 -20.33 21.88
C PRO A 336 2.81 -20.85 20.94
N HIS A 337 3.23 -21.27 19.74
CA HIS A 337 2.32 -21.87 18.78
C HIS A 337 1.73 -23.20 19.27
N ALA A 338 0.40 -23.31 19.22
CA ALA A 338 -0.33 -24.56 19.44
C ALA A 338 -0.22 -25.51 18.23
N HIS A 339 0.05 -24.98 17.05
CA HIS A 339 0.23 -25.72 15.80
C HIS A 339 1.57 -25.39 15.16
N LYS A 340 2.25 -26.41 14.61
CA LYS A 340 3.57 -26.22 14.00
C LYS A 340 3.43 -25.46 12.68
N ALA A 341 4.05 -24.29 12.61
CA ALA A 341 4.31 -23.57 11.36
C ALA A 341 5.46 -24.25 10.59
N ASP A 342 5.40 -24.15 9.26
CA ASP A 342 6.51 -24.55 8.39
C ASP A 342 7.21 -23.29 7.88
N ASP A 343 8.31 -22.94 8.53
CA ASP A 343 9.06 -21.70 8.28
C ASP A 343 9.65 -21.63 6.87
N GLU A 344 9.79 -22.78 6.18
CA GLU A 344 10.25 -22.87 4.79
C GLU A 344 9.08 -22.89 3.78
N GLY A 345 7.84 -22.92 4.26
CA GLY A 345 6.63 -22.99 3.45
C GLY A 345 6.20 -21.63 2.86
N LEU A 346 5.13 -21.65 2.06
CA LEU A 346 4.52 -20.42 1.55
C LEU A 346 4.04 -19.55 2.72
N MET A 347 4.44 -18.26 2.71
CA MET A 347 4.22 -17.28 3.79
C MET A 347 4.70 -17.80 5.17
N GLY A 348 5.81 -18.55 5.20
CA GLY A 348 6.40 -19.06 6.45
C GLY A 348 5.44 -19.92 7.28
N SER A 349 4.48 -20.59 6.63
CA SER A 349 3.40 -21.29 7.32
C SER A 349 2.92 -22.54 6.60
N ILE A 350 2.83 -22.52 5.27
CA ILE A 350 2.12 -23.56 4.51
C ILE A 350 3.14 -24.47 3.82
N PRO A 351 3.28 -25.73 4.24
CA PRO A 351 4.25 -26.65 3.64
C PRO A 351 4.04 -26.81 2.13
N HIS A 352 5.13 -26.93 1.38
CA HIS A 352 5.06 -27.09 -0.08
C HIS A 352 4.26 -28.32 -0.53
N ASP A 353 4.20 -29.39 0.27
CA ASP A 353 3.42 -30.59 -0.04
C ASP A 353 1.90 -30.37 0.05
N GLN A 354 1.46 -29.27 0.68
CA GLN A 354 0.07 -28.82 0.74
C GLN A 354 -0.32 -27.89 -0.42
N LEU A 355 0.63 -27.54 -1.29
CA LEU A 355 0.44 -26.60 -2.38
C LEU A 355 0.37 -27.31 -3.73
N ARG A 356 -0.48 -26.81 -4.63
CA ARG A 356 -0.54 -27.23 -6.03
C ARG A 356 -0.80 -26.04 -6.94
N THR A 357 -0.61 -26.23 -8.23
CA THR A 357 -0.96 -25.25 -9.26
C THR A 357 -2.24 -25.68 -10.00
N PRO A 358 -3.19 -24.76 -10.26
CA PRO A 358 -4.34 -25.03 -11.11
C PRO A 358 -3.99 -25.00 -12.61
N TYR A 359 -2.79 -24.54 -12.98
CA TYR A 359 -2.38 -24.36 -14.37
C TYR A 359 -1.81 -25.65 -14.97
N ALA A 360 -2.09 -25.87 -16.26
CA ALA A 360 -1.67 -27.06 -16.98
C ALA A 360 -0.16 -27.12 -17.27
N ASP A 361 0.49 -25.96 -17.35
CA ASP A 361 1.91 -25.83 -17.69
C ASP A 361 2.85 -26.21 -16.54
N ARG A 362 2.33 -26.39 -15.32
CA ARG A 362 3.07 -26.83 -14.11
C ARG A 362 4.29 -25.99 -13.75
N ASN A 363 4.42 -24.77 -14.28
CA ASN A 363 5.51 -23.89 -13.91
C ASN A 363 5.37 -23.44 -12.44
N ASN A 364 6.50 -23.12 -11.82
CA ASN A 364 6.55 -22.61 -10.45
C ASN A 364 5.80 -21.27 -10.34
N LEU A 365 5.32 -20.98 -9.13
CA LEU A 365 4.67 -19.71 -8.80
C LEU A 365 5.67 -18.57 -8.96
N GLU A 366 5.29 -17.55 -9.71
CA GLU A 366 6.05 -16.30 -9.78
C GLU A 366 5.31 -15.21 -9.00
N ILE A 367 5.96 -14.70 -7.95
CA ILE A 367 5.46 -13.60 -7.13
C ILE A 367 5.27 -12.36 -8.03
N GLY A 368 4.10 -11.73 -7.95
CA GLY A 368 3.77 -10.52 -8.71
C GLY A 368 3.07 -10.74 -10.05
N LYS A 369 2.89 -11.99 -10.52
CA LYS A 369 2.12 -12.30 -11.76
C LYS A 369 0.63 -12.60 -11.53
N GLY A 370 0.17 -12.58 -10.28
CA GLY A 370 -1.22 -12.90 -9.95
C GLY A 370 -1.54 -14.41 -9.91
N ASP A 371 -0.52 -15.26 -10.01
CA ASP A 371 -0.68 -16.71 -10.06
C ASP A 371 -1.44 -17.26 -8.82
N TRP A 372 -2.36 -18.19 -9.09
CA TRP A 372 -3.16 -18.86 -8.06
C TRP A 372 -2.44 -20.08 -7.52
N VAL A 373 -2.49 -20.24 -6.20
CA VAL A 373 -2.01 -21.40 -5.48
C VAL A 373 -3.21 -22.20 -5.00
N LEU A 374 -3.32 -23.46 -5.37
CA LEU A 374 -4.24 -24.40 -4.72
C LEU A 374 -3.66 -24.79 -3.37
N VAL A 375 -4.45 -24.65 -2.32
CA VAL A 375 -4.04 -24.99 -0.96
C VAL A 375 -4.92 -26.10 -0.43
N ASN A 376 -4.32 -27.15 0.13
CA ASN A 376 -5.08 -28.23 0.75
C ASN A 376 -5.87 -27.72 1.96
N PRO A 377 -7.23 -27.68 1.91
CA PRO A 377 -8.01 -27.13 3.02
C PRO A 377 -7.89 -27.97 4.30
N ALA A 378 -7.51 -29.26 4.19
CA ALA A 378 -7.31 -30.13 5.35
C ALA A 378 -6.16 -29.66 6.25
N HIS A 379 -5.19 -28.92 5.71
CA HIS A 379 -4.11 -28.31 6.48
C HIS A 379 -4.67 -27.37 7.55
N PHE A 380 -5.53 -26.43 7.16
CA PHE A 380 -6.11 -25.43 8.06
C PHE A 380 -7.34 -25.92 8.84
N ALA A 381 -8.03 -26.95 8.35
CA ALA A 381 -9.30 -27.39 8.94
C ALA A 381 -9.20 -27.67 10.45
N LYS A 382 -8.10 -28.30 10.89
CA LYS A 382 -7.88 -28.63 12.31
C LYS A 382 -7.57 -27.41 13.18
N MET A 383 -6.89 -26.41 12.62
CA MET A 383 -6.51 -25.19 13.34
C MET A 383 -7.69 -24.24 13.49
N LEU A 384 -8.56 -24.19 12.47
CA LEU A 384 -9.70 -23.26 12.43
C LEU A 384 -10.98 -23.85 13.02
N VAL A 385 -11.10 -25.16 13.24
CA VAL A 385 -12.36 -25.77 13.73
C VAL A 385 -12.75 -25.23 15.11
N THR A 386 -11.79 -25.08 16.01
CA THR A 386 -11.97 -24.56 17.38
C THR A 386 -11.87 -23.03 17.46
N PHE A 387 -11.48 -22.36 16.37
CA PHE A 387 -11.34 -20.91 16.36
C PHE A 387 -12.69 -20.22 16.58
N GLU A 388 -12.71 -19.30 17.55
CA GLU A 388 -13.83 -18.44 17.87
C GLU A 388 -13.34 -16.98 17.98
N PRO A 389 -13.81 -16.05 17.12
CA PRO A 389 -13.28 -14.69 17.09
C PRO A 389 -13.51 -13.93 18.40
N LYS A 390 -14.64 -14.19 19.08
CA LYS A 390 -14.94 -13.58 20.38
C LYS A 390 -13.93 -14.00 21.44
N LYS A 391 -13.59 -15.30 21.50
CA LYS A 391 -12.60 -15.81 22.45
C LYS A 391 -11.21 -15.24 22.19
N LEU A 392 -10.81 -15.07 20.93
CA LEU A 392 -9.53 -14.42 20.60
C LEU A 392 -9.49 -12.98 21.15
N LEU A 393 -10.55 -12.20 20.95
CA LEU A 393 -10.63 -10.82 21.45
C LEU A 393 -10.71 -10.76 22.98
N GLU A 394 -11.42 -11.69 23.62
CA GLU A 394 -11.43 -11.82 25.08
C GLU A 394 -10.02 -12.12 25.63
N ARG A 395 -9.29 -13.04 25.00
CA ARG A 395 -7.89 -13.32 25.37
C ARG A 395 -6.98 -12.14 25.13
N TYR A 396 -7.17 -11.41 24.04
CA TYR A 396 -6.45 -10.16 23.81
C TYR A 396 -6.70 -9.15 24.93
N ASP A 397 -7.95 -8.98 25.38
CA ASP A 397 -8.29 -8.07 26.48
C ASP A 397 -7.65 -8.50 27.82
N GLU A 398 -7.52 -9.81 28.05
CA GLU A 398 -6.77 -10.36 29.18
C GLU A 398 -5.27 -10.10 29.04
N PHE A 399 -4.71 -10.23 27.83
CA PHE A 399 -3.29 -9.96 27.56
C PHE A 399 -2.96 -8.48 27.79
N VAL A 400 -3.80 -7.56 27.34
CA VAL A 400 -3.62 -6.11 27.59
C VAL A 400 -3.59 -5.81 29.09
N LYS A 401 -4.45 -6.46 29.89
CA LYS A 401 -4.44 -6.33 31.35
C LYS A 401 -3.17 -6.94 31.97
N TYR A 402 -2.73 -8.09 31.45
CA TYR A 402 -1.51 -8.76 31.88
C TYR A 402 -0.28 -7.87 31.66
N VAL A 403 -0.11 -7.31 30.46
CA VAL A 403 0.98 -6.37 30.14
C VAL A 403 0.88 -5.11 31.00
N SER A 404 -0.31 -4.52 31.13
CA SER A 404 -0.53 -3.28 31.91
C SER A 404 -0.26 -3.45 33.41
N SER A 405 -0.34 -4.69 33.92
CA SER A 405 -0.03 -5.00 35.32
C SER A 405 1.47 -5.17 35.57
N ASN A 406 2.29 -5.29 34.52
CA ASN A 406 3.74 -5.38 34.63
C ASN A 406 4.35 -3.97 34.87
N PRO A 407 5.03 -3.73 36.01
CA PRO A 407 5.60 -2.41 36.32
C PRO A 407 6.67 -1.93 35.32
N SER A 408 7.34 -2.86 34.64
CA SER A 408 8.42 -2.59 33.69
C SER A 408 7.92 -2.31 32.27
N ALA A 409 6.63 -2.57 31.99
CA ALA A 409 6.02 -2.33 30.69
C ALA A 409 5.70 -0.84 30.49
N PRO A 410 5.95 -0.28 29.29
CA PRO A 410 5.63 1.12 29.01
C PRO A 410 4.11 1.33 29.00
N ARG A 411 3.64 2.39 29.66
CA ARG A 411 2.22 2.75 29.65
C ARG A 411 1.83 3.37 28.31
N ARG A 412 0.77 2.85 27.69
CA ARG A 412 0.22 3.37 26.44
C ARG A 412 -1.20 3.89 26.62
N ARG A 413 -1.56 4.86 25.77
CA ARG A 413 -2.92 5.44 25.72
C ARG A 413 -3.87 4.64 24.83
N ASP A 414 -3.32 3.99 23.81
CA ASP A 414 -4.03 3.11 22.87
C ASP A 414 -3.45 1.70 23.00
N ASP A 415 -4.32 0.70 22.97
CA ASP A 415 -3.93 -0.71 23.04
C ASP A 415 -3.73 -1.32 21.64
N GLY A 416 -4.20 -0.66 20.58
CA GLY A 416 -4.08 -1.17 19.21
C GLY A 416 -5.13 -2.22 18.86
N ARG A 417 -6.29 -2.24 19.55
CA ARG A 417 -7.39 -3.21 19.36
C ARG A 417 -7.81 -3.42 17.90
N MET A 418 -7.71 -2.38 17.06
CA MET A 418 -8.06 -2.45 15.65
C MET A 418 -7.35 -3.59 14.91
N LEU A 419 -6.07 -3.85 15.23
CA LEU A 419 -5.31 -4.95 14.61
C LEU A 419 -5.88 -6.31 15.02
N ALA A 420 -6.17 -6.50 16.31
CA ALA A 420 -6.79 -7.73 16.83
C ALA A 420 -8.15 -8.00 16.18
N GLU A 421 -8.98 -6.96 16.03
CA GLU A 421 -10.28 -7.09 15.35
C GLU A 421 -10.14 -7.41 13.87
N THR A 422 -9.18 -6.78 13.19
CA THR A 422 -8.89 -7.04 11.77
C THR A 422 -8.47 -8.50 11.57
N VAL A 423 -7.57 -9.00 12.41
CA VAL A 423 -7.12 -10.40 12.38
C VAL A 423 -8.28 -11.35 12.70
N ALA A 424 -9.07 -11.08 13.75
CA ALA A 424 -10.22 -11.92 14.10
C ALA A 424 -11.26 -12.03 12.97
N ARG A 425 -11.52 -10.93 12.24
CA ARG A 425 -12.38 -10.92 11.05
C ARG A 425 -11.76 -11.73 9.91
N ALA A 426 -10.48 -11.50 9.61
CA ALA A 426 -9.75 -12.23 8.57
C ALA A 426 -9.78 -13.75 8.80
N LEU A 427 -9.56 -14.18 10.05
CA LEU A 427 -9.61 -15.59 10.46
C LEU A 427 -11.01 -16.19 10.32
N THR A 428 -12.05 -15.40 10.61
CA THR A 428 -13.45 -15.83 10.43
C THR A 428 -13.76 -16.05 8.95
N ASP A 429 -13.34 -15.14 8.09
CA ASP A 429 -13.54 -15.24 6.64
C ASP A 429 -12.73 -16.41 6.04
N MET A 430 -11.49 -16.59 6.50
CA MET A 430 -10.64 -17.71 6.12
C MET A 430 -11.23 -19.04 6.57
N LYS A 431 -11.73 -19.16 7.81
CA LYS A 431 -12.44 -20.34 8.31
C LYS A 431 -13.62 -20.71 7.41
N ALA A 432 -14.39 -19.73 6.97
CA ALA A 432 -15.50 -19.96 6.06
C ALA A 432 -15.03 -20.41 4.66
N CYS A 433 -13.92 -19.85 4.15
CA CYS A 433 -13.31 -20.32 2.91
C CYS A 433 -12.79 -21.76 3.02
N VAL A 434 -12.09 -22.10 4.10
CA VAL A 434 -11.59 -23.46 4.35
C VAL A 434 -12.74 -24.47 4.45
N ALA A 435 -13.82 -24.12 5.17
CA ALA A 435 -14.99 -24.97 5.28
C ALA A 435 -15.66 -25.21 3.92
N GLN A 436 -15.79 -24.17 3.09
CA GLN A 436 -16.39 -24.29 1.77
C GLN A 436 -15.47 -24.98 0.75
N GLY A 437 -14.16 -24.74 0.82
CA GLY A 437 -13.14 -25.42 0.01
C GLY A 437 -12.99 -26.90 0.35
N SER A 438 -13.39 -27.31 1.56
CA SER A 438 -13.45 -28.73 1.97
C SER A 438 -14.65 -29.49 1.37
N GLN A 439 -15.61 -28.80 0.77
CA GLN A 439 -16.77 -29.46 0.14
C GLN A 439 -16.37 -30.16 -1.16
N LYS A 440 -17.01 -31.30 -1.45
CA LYS A 440 -16.73 -32.09 -2.66
C LYS A 440 -16.88 -31.23 -3.92
N GLY A 441 -15.83 -31.22 -4.74
CA GLY A 441 -15.79 -30.51 -6.02
C GLY A 441 -15.30 -29.07 -5.93
N ASN A 442 -15.15 -28.51 -4.73
CA ASN A 442 -14.54 -27.21 -4.53
C ASN A 442 -13.03 -27.34 -4.33
N ALA A 443 -12.30 -26.25 -4.57
CA ALA A 443 -10.91 -26.11 -4.18
C ALA A 443 -10.71 -24.78 -3.45
N LEU A 444 -9.82 -24.79 -2.45
CA LEU A 444 -9.32 -23.60 -1.78
C LEU A 444 -8.11 -23.06 -2.54
N LEU A 445 -8.08 -21.75 -2.76
CA LEU A 445 -7.02 -21.06 -3.46
C LEU A 445 -6.54 -19.87 -2.66
N PHE A 446 -5.27 -19.55 -2.83
CA PHE A 446 -4.67 -18.29 -2.45
C PHE A 446 -4.18 -17.58 -3.71
N ARG A 447 -4.37 -16.27 -3.78
CA ARG A 447 -3.76 -15.42 -4.82
C ARG A 447 -3.14 -14.19 -4.21
N MET A 448 -2.09 -13.70 -4.85
CA MET A 448 -1.57 -12.36 -4.62
C MET A 448 -2.17 -11.44 -5.67
N LEU A 449 -2.78 -10.35 -5.22
CA LEU A 449 -3.23 -9.28 -6.08
C LEU A 449 -2.07 -8.31 -6.29
N PRO A 450 -1.94 -7.72 -7.50
CA PRO A 450 -1.02 -6.62 -7.69
C PRO A 450 -1.37 -5.49 -6.71
N PRO A 451 -0.39 -4.65 -6.33
CA PRO A 451 -0.70 -3.44 -5.57
C PRO A 451 -1.84 -2.69 -6.27
N PRO A 452 -2.81 -2.12 -5.52
CA PRO A 452 -3.64 -1.07 -6.11
C PRO A 452 -2.68 -0.01 -6.64
N GLY A 453 -2.82 0.36 -7.91
CA GLY A 453 -1.95 1.31 -8.58
C GLY A 453 -2.73 2.26 -9.44
#